data_AF-A0A432Z1T1-F1
#
_entry.id   AF-A0A432Z1T1-F1
#
_cell.length_a   1.000
_cell.length_b   1.000
_cell.length_c   1.000
_cell.angle_alpha   90.00
_cell.angle_beta   90.00
_cell.angle_gamma   90.00
#
_symmetry.space_group_name_H-M   'P 1'
#
loop_
_entity.id
_entity.type
_entity.pdbx_description
1 polymer ?
#
loop_
_entity_poly.entity_id
_entity_poly.type
_entity_poly.pdbx_seq_one_letter_code
_entity_poly.pdbx_strand_id
1 'polypeptide(L)'
;MKINILKSSLLLAAVAVSVAGCSNQSNDSDSWWHSSKNVDYLTPESADTIKYAQAGEALTIVDMSSKERDVVIDYRYFAASGRDCLRVHEQQQKQELVICQYDNKKWGVSRSFGVDGSAEGLQ
;
A
#
# COMPACT_ATOMS: atom_id res chain seq x y z
N MET A 1 -49.41 -39.42 -31.53
CA MET A 1 -50.50 -39.67 -30.56
C MET A 1 -49.99 -40.63 -29.49
N LYS A 2 -49.67 -40.12 -28.29
CA LYS A 2 -49.70 -40.79 -26.96
C LYS A 2 -49.04 -39.85 -25.94
N ILE A 3 -49.86 -39.40 -24.99
CA ILE A 3 -49.51 -38.64 -23.78
C ILE A 3 -49.29 -39.68 -22.66
N ASN A 4 -48.45 -39.41 -21.66
CA ASN A 4 -48.56 -39.86 -20.24
C ASN A 4 -47.42 -39.17 -19.44
N ILE A 5 -47.64 -38.06 -18.73
CA ILE A 5 -48.16 -37.86 -17.35
C ILE A 5 -47.28 -38.50 -16.25
N LEU A 6 -46.82 -37.64 -15.33
CA LEU A 6 -46.73 -37.76 -13.84
C LEU A 6 -45.38 -37.19 -13.36
N LYS A 7 -45.34 -35.94 -12.86
CA LYS A 7 -45.53 -35.57 -11.44
C LYS A 7 -44.83 -36.55 -10.50
N SER A 8 -43.78 -36.08 -9.82
CA SER A 8 -43.79 -35.83 -8.37
C SER A 8 -42.36 -35.82 -7.83
N SER A 9 -42.01 -34.71 -7.18
CA SER A 9 -41.30 -34.60 -5.89
C SER A 9 -40.16 -35.55 -5.55
N LEU A 10 -39.00 -34.98 -5.21
CA LEU A 10 -38.22 -35.22 -3.98
C LEU A 10 -36.89 -34.45 -4.13
N LEU A 11 -36.77 -33.25 -3.55
CA LEU A 11 -36.24 -32.99 -2.20
C LEU A 11 -34.76 -33.37 -2.03
N LEU A 12 -33.98 -32.32 -1.71
CA LEU A 12 -32.82 -32.31 -0.82
C LEU A 12 -31.54 -33.05 -1.25
N ALA A 13 -30.54 -32.26 -1.67
CA ALA A 13 -29.13 -32.49 -1.31
C ALA A 13 -28.44 -31.12 -1.27
N ALA A 14 -28.51 -30.45 -0.13
CA ALA A 14 -27.40 -30.34 0.82
C ALA A 14 -26.25 -29.48 0.25
N VAL A 15 -26.38 -28.18 0.55
CA VAL A 15 -25.33 -27.18 0.46
C VAL A 15 -24.17 -27.60 1.35
N ALA A 16 -23.15 -28.22 0.79
CA ALA A 16 -21.86 -28.41 1.44
C ALA A 16 -20.96 -27.24 1.06
N VAL A 17 -21.21 -26.07 1.66
CA VAL A 17 -20.22 -24.99 1.69
C VAL A 17 -19.18 -25.44 2.70
N SER A 18 -18.20 -26.19 2.22
CA SER A 18 -16.95 -26.45 2.93
C SER A 18 -16.22 -25.11 3.01
N VAL A 19 -16.55 -24.30 4.01
CA VAL A 19 -15.72 -23.17 4.42
C VAL A 19 -14.33 -23.75 4.68
N ALA A 20 -13.41 -23.39 3.79
CA ALA A 20 -11.99 -23.57 3.99
C ALA A 20 -11.67 -23.14 5.42
N GLY A 21 -11.19 -24.09 6.22
CA GLY A 21 -10.61 -23.76 7.51
C GLY A 21 -9.46 -22.81 7.22
N CYS A 22 -9.67 -21.52 7.48
CA CYS A 22 -8.59 -20.58 7.62
C CYS A 22 -7.66 -21.19 8.66
N SER A 23 -6.50 -21.68 8.22
CA SER A 23 -5.39 -21.98 9.10
C SER A 23 -5.24 -20.79 10.02
N ASN A 24 -5.20 -21.02 11.33
CA ASN A 24 -4.75 -20.02 12.30
C ASN A 24 -3.33 -19.63 11.90
N GLN A 25 -3.23 -18.63 11.01
CA GLN A 25 -2.01 -17.91 10.78
C GLN A 25 -1.78 -17.19 12.10
N SER A 26 -0.73 -17.61 12.79
CA SER A 26 -0.18 -16.92 13.94
C SER A 26 -0.24 -15.42 13.66
N ASN A 27 -0.86 -14.69 14.57
CA ASN A 27 -1.06 -13.25 14.53
C ASN A 27 0.29 -12.54 14.75
N ASP A 28 1.27 -12.88 13.91
CA ASP A 28 2.61 -12.33 13.85
C ASP A 28 2.64 -11.25 12.75
N SER A 29 1.59 -10.43 12.74
CA SER A 29 1.41 -9.32 11.81
C SER A 29 1.93 -8.00 12.39
N ASP A 30 2.82 -8.04 13.37
CA ASP A 30 3.73 -6.92 13.66
C ASP A 30 4.96 -7.04 12.77
N SER A 31 4.69 -7.11 11.46
CA SER A 31 5.75 -6.97 10.49
C SER A 31 6.34 -5.58 10.70
N TRP A 32 7.59 -5.53 11.16
CA TRP A 32 8.37 -4.33 11.51
C TRP A 32 8.22 -3.13 10.55
N TRP A 33 7.89 -3.40 9.28
CA TRP A 33 7.69 -2.42 8.22
C TRP A 33 6.31 -1.75 8.19
N HIS A 34 5.31 -2.32 8.89
CA HIS A 34 3.99 -1.72 9.10
C HIS A 34 3.91 -0.84 10.35
N SER A 35 4.93 -0.90 11.21
CA SER A 35 5.02 -0.04 12.38
C SER A 35 5.34 1.39 11.95
N SER A 36 4.41 2.30 12.22
CA SER A 36 4.55 3.75 12.11
C SER A 36 5.76 4.36 12.83
N LYS A 37 6.50 3.55 13.61
CA LYS A 37 7.73 3.93 14.32
C LYS A 37 8.94 4.19 13.41
N ASN A 38 8.91 3.71 12.17
CA ASN A 38 10.00 3.91 11.19
C ASN A 38 9.62 4.89 10.06
N VAL A 39 8.56 5.69 10.26
CA VAL A 39 8.10 6.68 9.29
C VAL A 39 8.59 8.06 9.70
N ASP A 40 9.38 8.69 8.84
CA ASP A 40 9.79 10.08 9.03
C ASP A 40 8.64 10.98 8.58
N TYR A 41 7.82 11.42 9.53
CA TYR A 41 6.67 12.28 9.22
C TYR A 41 7.11 13.65 8.71
N LEU A 42 6.35 14.19 7.75
CA LEU A 42 6.55 15.55 7.25
C LEU A 42 6.09 16.59 8.27
N THR A 43 6.70 17.77 8.21
CA THR A 43 6.16 18.97 8.85
C THR A 43 4.76 19.29 8.28
N PRO A 44 3.89 20.00 9.02
CA PRO A 44 2.57 20.38 8.51
C PRO A 44 2.61 21.17 7.19
N GLU A 45 3.61 22.04 7.01
CA GLU A 45 3.81 22.83 5.79
C GLU A 45 4.18 21.95 4.58
N SER A 46 5.16 21.06 4.74
CA SER A 46 5.52 20.12 3.67
C SER A 46 4.41 19.13 3.38
N ALA A 47 3.63 18.72 4.39
CA ALA A 47 2.47 17.87 4.23
C ALA A 47 1.36 18.54 3.40
N ASP A 48 1.10 19.83 3.61
CA ASP A 48 0.11 20.57 2.80
C ASP A 48 0.59 20.76 1.36
N THR A 49 1.89 21.01 1.18
CA THR A 49 2.52 21.11 -0.15
C THR A 49 2.38 19.79 -0.92
N ILE A 50 2.76 18.67 -0.32
CA ILE A 50 2.68 17.34 -0.94
C ILE A 50 1.24 16.93 -1.26
N LYS A 51 0.27 17.35 -0.44
CA LYS A 51 -1.14 16.99 -0.64
C LYS A 51 -1.65 17.36 -2.03
N TYR A 52 -1.21 18.48 -2.59
CA TYR A 52 -1.64 18.98 -3.89
C TYR A 52 -0.59 18.85 -5.00
N ALA A 53 0.59 18.32 -4.68
CA ALA A 53 1.69 18.19 -5.63
C ALA A 53 1.35 17.26 -6.80
N GLN A 54 1.78 17.65 -8.00
CA GLN A 54 1.58 16.92 -9.26
C GLN A 54 2.86 16.25 -9.75
N ALA A 55 2.72 15.24 -10.62
CA ALA A 55 3.85 14.59 -11.27
C ALA A 55 4.68 15.60 -12.09
N GLY A 56 6.01 15.49 -11.98
CA GLY A 56 6.99 16.40 -12.57
C GLY A 56 7.30 17.64 -11.74
N GLU A 57 6.55 17.93 -10.67
CA GLU A 57 6.86 19.07 -9.80
C GLU A 57 8.09 18.79 -8.94
N ALA A 58 8.96 19.79 -8.86
CA ALA A 58 10.11 19.82 -7.96
C ALA A 58 9.76 20.67 -6.73
N LEU A 59 9.99 20.13 -5.54
CA LEU A 59 9.64 20.77 -4.29
C LEU A 59 10.60 20.36 -3.18
N THR A 60 10.73 21.24 -2.18
CA THR A 60 11.51 20.98 -0.98
C THR A 60 10.58 20.49 0.13
N ILE A 61 10.87 19.33 0.70
CA ILE A 61 10.16 18.79 1.86
C ILE A 61 11.05 18.75 3.09
N VAL A 62 10.43 18.98 4.24
CA VAL A 62 11.08 18.92 5.55
C VAL A 62 10.32 17.92 6.41
N ASP A 63 11.05 16.98 7.00
CA ASP A 63 10.49 16.06 8.00
C ASP A 63 10.54 16.63 9.42
N MET A 64 9.85 15.96 10.35
CA MET A 64 9.80 16.36 11.76
C MET A 64 11.15 16.29 12.47
N SER A 65 12.17 15.65 11.88
CA SER A 65 13.55 15.67 12.36
C SER A 65 14.37 16.84 11.80
N SER A 66 13.72 17.77 11.10
CA SER A 66 14.32 18.92 10.41
C SER A 66 15.26 18.55 9.27
N LYS A 67 15.11 17.34 8.69
CA LYS A 67 15.84 16.97 7.48
C LYS A 67 15.09 17.46 6.26
N GLU A 68 15.76 18.33 5.52
CA GLU A 68 15.32 18.90 4.25
C GLU A 68 15.75 18.01 3.08
N ARG A 69 14.88 17.86 2.08
CA ARG A 69 15.14 17.10 0.85
C ARG A 69 14.49 17.81 -0.34
N ASP A 70 15.25 17.98 -1.41
CA ASP A 70 14.72 18.44 -2.69
C ASP A 70 14.29 17.22 -3.51
N VAL A 71 12.99 17.11 -3.77
CA VAL A 71 12.39 15.94 -4.43
C VAL A 71 11.66 16.35 -5.70
N VAL A 72 11.60 15.43 -6.65
CA VAL A 72 10.72 15.53 -7.82
C VAL A 72 9.66 14.44 -7.72
N ILE A 73 8.40 14.81 -7.94
CA ILE A 73 7.29 13.87 -7.93
C ILE A 73 7.31 13.05 -9.22
N ASP A 74 7.48 11.73 -9.12
CA ASP A 74 7.41 10.86 -10.28
C ASP A 74 5.95 10.60 -10.66
N TYR A 75 5.18 10.06 -9.71
CA TYR A 75 3.77 9.79 -9.89
C TYR A 75 3.04 9.57 -8.55
N ARG A 76 1.72 9.75 -8.57
CA ARG A 76 0.81 9.46 -7.46
C ARG A 76 0.07 8.14 -7.71
N TYR A 77 -0.13 7.36 -6.66
CA TYR A 77 -0.83 6.08 -6.72
C TYR A 77 -1.56 5.78 -5.40
N PHE A 78 -2.61 4.96 -5.49
CA PHE A 78 -3.32 4.46 -4.32
C PHE A 78 -2.80 3.07 -3.97
N ALA A 79 -2.11 2.94 -2.84
CA ALA A 79 -1.49 1.69 -2.40
C ALA A 79 -2.53 0.66 -1.97
N ALA A 80 -2.21 -0.63 -2.07
CA ALA A 80 -3.08 -1.73 -1.63
C ALA A 80 -3.48 -1.64 -0.14
N SER A 81 -2.70 -0.92 0.67
CA SER A 81 -3.02 -0.61 2.06
C SER A 81 -4.12 0.45 2.23
N GLY A 82 -4.72 0.94 1.14
CA GLY A 82 -5.73 2.00 1.17
C GLY A 82 -5.18 3.40 1.39
N ARG A 83 -3.88 3.63 1.14
CA ARG A 83 -3.20 4.92 1.36
C ARG A 83 -2.95 5.63 0.03
N ASP A 84 -3.12 6.95 0.03
CA ASP A 84 -2.63 7.81 -1.05
C ASP A 84 -1.12 8.00 -0.91
N CYS A 85 -0.37 7.70 -1.96
CA CYS A 85 1.08 7.70 -1.96
C CYS A 85 1.65 8.38 -3.21
N LEU A 86 2.83 8.93 -3.06
CA LEU A 86 3.65 9.47 -4.14
C LEU A 86 4.97 8.70 -4.16
N ARG A 87 5.39 8.31 -5.36
CA ARG A 87 6.81 7.99 -5.59
C ARG A 87 7.51 9.27 -5.97
N VAL A 88 8.66 9.50 -5.34
CA VAL A 88 9.50 10.67 -5.60
C VAL A 88 10.95 10.23 -5.71
N HIS A 89 11.77 11.02 -6.37
CA HIS A 89 13.22 10.86 -6.31
C HIS A 89 13.87 12.14 -5.79
N GLU A 90 14.92 11.98 -5.00
CA GLU A 90 15.72 13.10 -4.51
C GLU A 90 16.61 13.62 -5.64
N GLN A 91 16.61 14.94 -5.89
CA GLN A 91 17.34 15.54 -7.01
C GLN A 91 18.85 15.31 -6.92
N GLN A 92 19.41 15.36 -5.71
CA GLN A 92 20.85 15.29 -5.49
C GLN A 92 21.39 13.87 -5.52
N GLN A 93 20.68 12.92 -4.90
CA GLN A 93 21.17 11.55 -4.71
C GLN A 93 20.52 10.54 -5.66
N LYS A 94 19.50 10.96 -6.44
CA LYS A 94 18.63 10.09 -7.24
C LYS A 94 18.05 8.92 -6.43
N GLN A 95 17.97 9.09 -5.12
CA GLN A 95 17.39 8.08 -4.24
C GLN A 95 15.88 8.13 -4.38
N GLU A 96 15.27 6.98 -4.68
CA GLU A 96 13.82 6.85 -4.68
C GLU A 96 13.27 6.79 -3.25
N LEU A 97 12.21 7.55 -3.03
CA LEU A 97 11.47 7.62 -1.78
C LEU A 97 9.98 7.44 -2.06
N VAL A 98 9.27 6.98 -1.05
CA VAL A 98 7.81 6.87 -1.08
C VAL A 98 7.25 7.73 0.03
N ILE A 99 6.33 8.63 -0.33
CA ILE A 99 5.63 9.50 0.61
C ILE A 99 4.17 9.08 0.64
N CYS A 100 3.66 8.63 1.78
CA CYS A 100 2.27 8.18 1.91
C CYS A 100 1.49 8.99 2.93
N GLN A 101 0.18 9.08 2.74
CA GLN A 101 -0.75 9.57 3.74
C GLN A 101 -1.09 8.46 4.73
N TYR A 102 -0.71 8.67 5.98
CA TYR A 102 -1.02 7.85 7.14
C TYR A 102 -2.22 8.45 7.92
N ASP A 103 -2.56 7.80 9.03
CA ASP A 103 -3.67 8.19 9.90
C ASP A 103 -3.62 9.68 10.29
N ASN A 104 -4.80 10.26 10.52
CA ASN A 104 -4.98 11.68 10.82
C ASN A 104 -4.42 12.62 9.73
N LYS A 105 -4.38 12.16 8.47
CA LYS A 105 -3.89 12.92 7.30
C LYS A 105 -2.41 13.31 7.38
N LYS A 106 -1.63 12.64 8.22
CA LYS A 106 -0.19 12.88 8.32
C LYS A 106 0.50 12.28 7.10
N TRP A 107 1.39 13.02 6.48
CA TRP A 107 2.22 12.51 5.39
C TRP A 107 3.57 12.07 5.96
N GLY A 108 4.10 10.96 5.47
CA GLY A 108 5.35 10.40 5.96
C GLY A 108 6.20 9.82 4.85
N VAL A 109 7.51 9.98 5.00
CA VAL A 109 8.52 9.52 4.05
C VAL A 109 9.04 8.15 4.48
N SER A 110 9.19 7.28 3.50
CA SER A 110 9.84 5.98 3.65
C SER A 110 10.76 5.76 2.45
N ARG A 111 11.78 4.90 2.62
CA ARG A 111 12.64 4.52 1.50
C ARG A 111 11.82 3.66 0.53
N SER A 112 11.95 3.93 -0.77
CA SER A 112 11.48 2.98 -1.79
C SER A 112 12.39 1.76 -1.75
N PHE A 113 11.84 0.57 -1.51
CA PHE A 113 12.54 -0.66 -1.88
C PHE A 113 12.29 -0.88 -3.36
N GLY A 114 13.00 -0.12 -4.19
CA GLY A 114 13.16 -0.48 -5.60
C GLY A 114 13.76 -1.89 -5.65
N VAL A 115 13.21 -2.74 -6.51
CA VAL A 115 13.73 -4.06 -6.83
C VAL A 115 15.05 -3.95 -7.59
N ASP A 116 16.08 -3.38 -6.98
CA ASP A 116 17.44 -3.40 -7.50
C ASP A 116 18.36 -4.05 -6.46
N GLY A 117 18.43 -5.39 -6.53
CA GLY A 117 19.56 -6.16 -6.01
C GLY A 117 19.30 -7.17 -4.90
N SER A 118 18.43 -8.18 -5.10
CA SER A 118 18.59 -9.54 -4.53
C SER A 118 17.53 -10.50 -5.10
N ALA A 119 17.65 -10.81 -6.39
CA ALA A 119 17.27 -12.12 -6.93
C ALA A 119 18.52 -12.92 -7.31
N GLU A 120 19.66 -12.62 -6.68
CA GLU A 120 20.87 -13.44 -6.70
C GLU A 120 21.03 -14.05 -5.30
N GLY A 121 20.43 -15.22 -5.09
CA GLY A 121 20.46 -15.88 -3.79
C GLY A 121 19.46 -17.02 -3.62
N LEU A 122 19.09 -17.71 -4.70
CA LEU A 122 18.60 -19.09 -4.61
C LEU A 122 19.60 -19.95 -5.40
N GLN A 123 20.66 -20.35 -4.70
CA GLN A 123 21.38 -21.59 -4.97
C GLN A 123 21.17 -22.50 -3.77
#